data_AF-A0A960RW69-F1
#
_entry.id   AF-A0A960RW69-F1
#
_cell.length_a   1.000
_cell.length_b   1.000
_cell.length_c   1.000
_cell.angle_alpha   90.00
_cell.angle_beta   90.00
_cell.angle_gamma   90.00
#
_symmetry.space_group_name_H-M   'P 1'
#
loop_
_entity.id
_entity.type
_entity.pdbx_description
1 polymer ?
#
loop_
_entity_poly.entity_id
_entity_poly.type
_entity_poly.pdbx_seq_one_letter_code
_entity_poly.pdbx_strand_id
1 'polypeptide(L)'
;MLKNTTYKEKFSMLKEWLPVILDPIKRDLKNDHLKKDREFYKNYFSGKNLNKITSDDMVAAYSRVFDDLEDLEEIGEFITNRWLLKNTEIYNLFEEKLTSLTDDFNELETMDEAFSKELMRESVEQFGAVKTYVFSVLNSVVFPKSVFDELLIEAQHQKNSAREIALSAEERMSLEECEKYYERQLKRLGDKYEKKLLGLQKKYLNDMDTLKKQIAVLQRKLSVHA
;
A
#
# COMPACT_ATOMS: atom_id res chain seq x y z
N MET A 1 30.86 3.87 -7.87
CA MET A 1 30.92 2.60 -7.10
C MET A 1 30.14 1.45 -7.77
N LEU A 2 29.09 1.70 -8.57
CA LEU A 2 28.18 0.66 -9.09
C LEU A 2 28.32 0.30 -10.59
N LYS A 3 29.37 0.78 -11.26
CA LYS A 3 29.49 0.69 -12.73
C LYS A 3 29.60 -0.75 -13.27
N ASN A 4 30.25 -1.64 -12.52
CA ASN A 4 30.51 -3.03 -12.92
C ASN A 4 29.75 -4.05 -12.04
N THR A 5 28.68 -3.63 -11.38
CA THR A 5 27.92 -4.49 -10.46
C THR A 5 26.94 -5.36 -11.22
N THR A 6 26.99 -6.67 -10.97
CA THR A 6 26.07 -7.66 -11.56
C THR A 6 24.63 -7.43 -11.09
N TYR A 7 23.63 -7.93 -11.83
CA TYR A 7 22.24 -7.85 -11.37
C TYR A 7 22.05 -8.60 -10.05
N LYS A 8 22.77 -9.71 -9.83
CA LYS A 8 22.75 -10.42 -8.56
C LYS A 8 23.14 -9.53 -7.37
N GLU A 9 24.19 -8.74 -7.51
CA GLU A 9 24.65 -7.82 -6.47
C GLU A 9 23.68 -6.64 -6.28
N LYS A 10 23.15 -6.08 -7.37
CA LYS A 10 22.11 -5.03 -7.33
C LYS A 10 20.87 -5.50 -6.57
N PHE A 11 20.33 -6.67 -6.91
CA PHE A 11 19.16 -7.21 -6.24
C PHE A 11 19.45 -7.65 -4.81
N SER A 12 20.70 -7.99 -4.48
CA SER A 12 21.13 -8.21 -3.10
C SER A 12 21.06 -6.93 -2.26
N MET A 13 21.45 -5.78 -2.82
CA MET A 13 21.28 -4.46 -2.18
C MET A 13 19.80 -4.05 -2.13
N LEU A 14 19.00 -4.51 -3.10
CA LEU A 14 17.60 -4.13 -3.28
C LEU A 14 16.59 -5.07 -2.63
N LYS A 15 17.01 -6.10 -1.87
CA LYS A 15 16.11 -7.11 -1.26
C LYS A 15 14.95 -6.48 -0.49
N GLU A 16 15.24 -5.49 0.33
CA GLU A 16 14.25 -4.78 1.14
C GLU A 16 13.31 -3.86 0.34
N TRP A 17 13.62 -3.63 -0.93
CA TRP A 17 12.96 -2.71 -1.83
C TRP A 17 12.19 -3.46 -2.94
N LEU A 18 12.28 -4.78 -2.97
CA LEU A 18 11.59 -5.64 -3.94
C LEU A 18 10.09 -5.38 -4.06
N PRO A 19 9.30 -5.10 -3.00
CA PRO A 19 7.91 -4.73 -3.17
C PRO A 19 7.71 -3.52 -4.09
N VAL A 20 8.53 -2.47 -3.92
CA VAL A 20 8.47 -1.23 -4.71
C VAL A 20 8.94 -1.46 -6.15
N ILE A 21 9.81 -2.45 -6.37
CA ILE A 21 10.29 -2.82 -7.70
C ILE A 21 9.25 -3.67 -8.44
N LEU A 22 8.67 -4.68 -7.78
CA LEU A 22 7.84 -5.68 -8.45
C LEU A 22 6.39 -5.22 -8.63
N ASP A 23 5.86 -4.39 -7.74
CA ASP A 23 4.46 -3.93 -7.82
C ASP A 23 4.12 -3.20 -9.13
N PRO A 24 4.90 -2.20 -9.58
CA PRO A 24 4.61 -1.47 -10.82
C PRO A 24 4.65 -2.36 -12.07
N ILE A 25 5.45 -3.42 -12.04
CA ILE A 25 5.69 -4.32 -13.19
C ILE A 25 4.98 -5.66 -13.05
N LYS A 26 4.17 -5.86 -12.00
CA LYS A 26 3.50 -7.14 -11.70
C LYS A 26 2.72 -7.70 -12.88
N ARG A 27 2.03 -6.83 -13.63
CA ARG A 27 1.27 -7.24 -14.82
C ARG A 27 2.19 -7.73 -15.93
N ASP A 28 3.34 -7.08 -16.11
CA ASP A 28 4.33 -7.42 -17.11
C ASP A 28 5.02 -8.74 -16.74
N LEU A 29 5.37 -8.94 -15.46
CA LEU A 29 5.88 -10.22 -14.94
C LEU A 29 4.91 -11.37 -15.18
N LYS A 30 3.60 -11.17 -14.93
CA LYS A 30 2.59 -12.20 -15.20
C LYS A 30 2.46 -12.54 -16.68
N ASN A 31 2.54 -11.55 -17.57
CA ASN A 31 2.23 -11.74 -18.98
C ASN A 31 3.43 -12.14 -19.83
N ASP A 32 4.60 -11.60 -19.52
CA ASP A 32 5.79 -11.72 -20.36
C ASP A 32 6.80 -12.73 -19.80
N HIS A 33 6.89 -12.85 -18.47
CA HIS A 33 7.79 -13.80 -17.81
C HIS A 33 7.06 -15.10 -17.45
N LEU A 34 6.15 -15.07 -16.47
CA LEU A 34 5.51 -16.27 -15.91
C LEU A 34 4.69 -17.10 -16.92
N LYS A 35 4.13 -16.47 -17.97
CA LYS A 35 3.42 -17.20 -19.02
C LYS A 35 4.36 -17.94 -19.97
N LYS A 36 5.57 -17.40 -20.19
CA LYS A 36 6.56 -17.95 -21.12
C LYS A 36 7.43 -18.99 -20.41
N ASP A 37 7.89 -18.66 -19.21
CA ASP A 37 8.67 -19.58 -18.38
C ASP A 37 7.77 -20.41 -17.46
N ARG A 38 7.32 -21.54 -18.00
CA ARG A 38 6.47 -22.50 -17.28
C ARG A 38 7.23 -23.25 -16.20
N GLU A 39 8.54 -23.44 -16.36
CA GLU A 39 9.36 -24.17 -15.41
C GLU A 39 9.55 -23.33 -14.14
N PHE A 40 9.92 -22.06 -14.30
CA PHE A 40 9.96 -21.08 -13.21
C PHE A 40 8.62 -20.97 -12.50
N TYR A 41 7.54 -20.83 -13.27
CA TYR A 41 6.19 -20.75 -12.68
C TYR A 41 5.85 -21.99 -11.84
N LYS A 42 6.20 -23.18 -12.33
CA LYS A 42 5.92 -24.43 -11.62
C LYS A 42 6.77 -24.56 -10.36
N ASN A 43 8.04 -24.13 -10.40
CA ASN A 43 8.98 -24.27 -9.29
C ASN A 43 8.69 -23.27 -8.16
N TYR A 44 8.31 -22.03 -8.48
CA TYR A 44 8.16 -20.95 -7.49
C TYR A 44 6.70 -20.59 -7.16
N PHE A 45 5.72 -20.96 -8.01
CA PHE A 45 4.29 -20.64 -7.82
C PHE A 45 3.40 -21.89 -7.87
N SER A 46 3.95 -23.08 -7.55
CA SER A 46 3.26 -24.38 -7.64
C SER A 46 1.85 -24.34 -7.05
N GLY A 47 0.84 -24.71 -7.84
CA GLY A 47 -0.55 -24.84 -7.39
C GLY A 47 -1.35 -23.53 -7.29
N LYS A 48 -0.73 -22.37 -7.56
CA LYS A 48 -1.47 -21.10 -7.65
C LYS A 48 -1.99 -20.86 -9.07
N ASN A 49 -3.07 -20.11 -9.18
CA ASN A 49 -3.56 -19.60 -10.46
C ASN A 49 -2.87 -18.26 -10.75
N LEU A 50 -2.34 -18.08 -11.97
CA LEU A 50 -1.63 -16.87 -12.41
C LEU A 50 -2.40 -15.57 -12.08
N ASN A 51 -3.72 -15.59 -12.26
CA ASN A 51 -4.57 -14.43 -11.99
C ASN A 51 -4.70 -14.13 -10.48
N LYS A 52 -4.56 -15.15 -9.62
CA LYS A 52 -4.65 -15.05 -8.16
C LYS A 52 -3.31 -14.76 -7.46
N ILE A 53 -2.19 -14.70 -8.19
CA ILE A 53 -0.89 -14.36 -7.60
C ILE A 53 -0.92 -12.93 -7.05
N THR A 54 -0.66 -12.80 -5.74
CA THR A 54 -0.61 -11.50 -5.05
C THR A 54 0.74 -10.83 -5.23
N SER A 55 0.90 -9.62 -4.68
CA SER A 55 2.19 -8.92 -4.70
C SER A 55 3.18 -9.59 -3.74
N ASP A 56 2.72 -9.97 -2.55
CA ASP A 56 3.53 -10.70 -1.58
C ASP A 56 4.03 -12.04 -2.12
N ASP A 57 3.20 -12.73 -2.89
CA ASP A 57 3.59 -13.96 -3.59
C ASP A 57 4.73 -13.73 -4.57
N MET A 58 4.67 -12.63 -5.34
CA MET A 58 5.74 -12.25 -6.25
C MET A 58 7.02 -11.93 -5.47
N VAL A 59 6.93 -11.08 -4.46
CA VAL A 59 8.10 -10.72 -3.63
C VAL A 59 8.73 -11.96 -3.03
N ALA A 60 7.94 -12.86 -2.42
CA ALA A 60 8.47 -14.08 -1.82
C ALA A 60 9.16 -15.00 -2.85
N ALA A 61 8.57 -15.16 -4.05
CA ALA A 61 9.14 -15.99 -5.10
C ALA A 61 10.45 -15.40 -5.65
N TYR A 62 10.44 -14.13 -6.06
CA TYR A 62 11.61 -13.48 -6.64
C TYR A 62 12.73 -13.28 -5.61
N SER A 63 12.42 -13.06 -4.33
CA SER A 63 13.46 -13.06 -3.28
C SER A 63 14.23 -14.38 -3.23
N ARG A 64 13.53 -15.53 -3.30
CA ARG A 64 14.19 -16.85 -3.32
C ARG A 64 15.02 -17.06 -4.58
N VAL A 65 14.48 -16.62 -5.71
CA VAL A 65 15.16 -16.67 -7.01
C VAL A 65 16.50 -15.95 -6.94
N PHE A 66 16.51 -14.72 -6.41
CA PHE A 66 17.73 -13.93 -6.25
C PHE A 66 18.75 -14.52 -5.27
N ASP A 67 18.32 -15.43 -4.38
CA ASP A 67 19.18 -16.14 -3.45
C ASP A 67 19.72 -17.47 -4.02
N ASP A 68 18.91 -18.19 -4.81
CA ASP A 68 19.16 -19.58 -5.19
C ASP A 68 19.77 -19.76 -6.59
N LEU A 69 19.54 -18.85 -7.55
CA LEU A 69 19.99 -19.03 -8.93
C LEU A 69 21.39 -18.44 -9.19
N GLU A 70 22.22 -19.19 -9.92
CA GLU A 70 23.52 -18.73 -10.40
C GLU A 70 23.39 -17.84 -11.65
N ASP A 71 22.38 -18.05 -12.48
CA ASP A 71 22.16 -17.31 -13.73
C ASP A 71 20.94 -16.37 -13.62
N LEU A 72 21.15 -15.25 -12.92
CA LEU A 72 20.13 -14.25 -12.59
C LEU A 72 20.11 -13.04 -13.51
N GLU A 73 21.07 -12.96 -14.43
CA GLU A 73 21.29 -11.75 -15.22
C GLU A 73 20.11 -11.48 -16.16
N GLU A 74 19.57 -12.50 -16.85
CA GLU A 74 18.43 -12.31 -17.76
C GLU A 74 17.16 -11.84 -17.04
N ILE A 75 16.83 -12.46 -15.90
CA ILE A 75 15.66 -12.08 -15.10
C ILE A 75 15.86 -10.71 -14.46
N GLY A 76 17.07 -10.44 -13.96
CA GLY A 76 17.44 -9.17 -13.35
C GLY A 76 17.39 -8.01 -14.35
N GLU A 77 17.90 -8.22 -15.56
CA GLU A 77 17.82 -7.29 -16.67
C GLU A 77 16.36 -7.04 -17.07
N PHE A 78 15.57 -8.10 -17.23
CA PHE A 78 14.16 -7.98 -17.56
C PHE A 78 13.39 -7.13 -16.54
N ILE A 79 13.56 -7.41 -15.24
CA ILE A 79 12.91 -6.67 -14.15
C ILE A 79 13.36 -5.21 -14.17
N THR A 80 14.67 -4.98 -14.29
CA THR A 80 15.25 -3.64 -14.32
C THR A 80 14.68 -2.82 -15.47
N ASN A 81 14.72 -3.35 -16.69
CA ASN A 81 14.22 -2.69 -17.89
C ASN A 81 12.72 -2.38 -17.78
N ARG A 82 11.92 -3.33 -17.30
CA ARG A 82 10.48 -3.10 -17.10
C ARG A 82 10.22 -2.03 -16.05
N TRP A 83 10.99 -1.99 -14.96
CA TRP A 83 10.82 -0.99 -13.91
C TRP A 83 11.23 0.41 -14.39
N LEU A 84 12.34 0.52 -15.12
CA LEU A 84 12.80 1.78 -15.72
C LEU A 84 11.76 2.34 -16.71
N LEU A 85 11.14 1.47 -17.53
CA LEU A 85 10.05 1.87 -18.43
C LEU A 85 8.79 2.38 -17.70
N LYS A 86 8.59 2.05 -16.42
CA LYS A 86 7.50 2.60 -15.60
C LYS A 86 7.87 3.89 -14.87
N ASN A 87 9.16 4.24 -14.83
CA ASN A 87 9.69 5.41 -14.12
C ASN A 87 10.60 6.21 -15.07
N THR A 88 10.17 6.39 -16.32
CA THR A 88 10.92 7.09 -17.36
C THR A 88 11.19 8.54 -16.98
N GLU A 89 10.33 9.15 -16.16
CA GLU A 89 10.53 10.51 -15.67
C GLU A 89 11.84 10.68 -14.87
N ILE A 90 12.23 9.66 -14.08
CA ILE A 90 13.48 9.69 -13.33
C ILE A 90 14.66 9.59 -14.30
N TYR A 91 14.55 8.70 -15.27
CA TYR A 91 15.57 8.56 -16.31
C TYR A 91 15.79 9.87 -17.06
N ASN A 92 14.72 10.54 -17.49
CA ASN A 92 14.79 11.80 -18.22
C ASN A 92 15.48 12.90 -17.39
N LEU A 93 15.16 13.03 -16.10
CA LEU A 93 15.83 14.01 -15.22
C LEU A 93 17.35 13.74 -15.16
N PHE A 94 17.73 12.49 -14.96
CA PHE A 94 19.14 12.11 -14.90
C PHE A 94 19.84 12.32 -16.24
N GLU A 95 19.21 11.94 -17.35
CA GLU A 95 19.74 12.15 -18.69
C GLU A 95 19.94 13.64 -19.00
N GLU A 96 18.94 14.49 -18.76
CA GLU A 96 19.02 15.93 -18.99
C GLU A 96 20.16 16.57 -18.20
N LYS A 97 20.29 16.20 -16.92
CA LYS A 97 21.34 16.74 -16.04
C LYS A 97 22.72 16.18 -16.40
N LEU A 98 22.84 14.89 -16.70
CA LEU A 98 24.12 14.27 -17.04
C LEU A 98 24.63 14.71 -18.42
N THR A 99 23.73 15.00 -19.37
CA THR A 99 24.11 15.54 -20.68
C THR A 99 24.84 16.88 -20.56
N SER A 100 24.58 17.65 -19.49
CA SER A 100 25.34 18.88 -19.21
C SER A 100 26.79 18.63 -18.78
N LEU A 101 27.12 17.39 -18.40
CA LEU A 101 28.42 16.99 -17.86
C LEU A 101 29.27 16.22 -18.88
N THR A 102 28.66 15.30 -19.64
CA THR A 102 29.35 14.47 -20.65
C THR A 102 28.39 14.07 -21.77
N ASP A 103 28.94 13.90 -22.98
CA ASP A 103 28.23 13.33 -24.12
C ASP A 103 28.26 11.77 -24.12
N ASP A 104 29.19 11.17 -23.36
CA ASP A 104 29.27 9.71 -23.16
C ASP A 104 29.18 9.34 -21.67
N PHE A 105 28.04 8.79 -21.27
CA PHE A 105 27.76 8.34 -19.91
C PHE A 105 28.54 7.09 -19.52
N ASN A 106 28.98 6.27 -20.49
CA ASN A 106 29.70 5.03 -20.23
C ASN A 106 31.14 5.30 -19.78
N GLU A 107 31.70 6.48 -20.05
CA GLU A 107 33.03 6.84 -19.61
C GLU A 107 33.05 7.36 -18.16
N LEU A 108 31.90 7.74 -17.61
CA LEU A 108 31.83 8.33 -16.28
C LEU A 108 32.10 7.27 -15.19
N GLU A 109 33.12 7.47 -14.37
CA GLU A 109 33.46 6.57 -13.24
C GLU A 109 32.99 7.12 -11.89
N THR A 110 33.03 8.44 -11.74
CA THR A 110 32.60 9.17 -10.54
C THR A 110 32.13 10.57 -10.92
N MET A 111 31.02 11.02 -10.35
CA MET A 111 30.51 12.39 -10.46
C MET A 111 31.13 13.29 -9.39
N ASP A 112 31.20 14.59 -9.68
CA ASP A 112 31.53 15.60 -8.67
C ASP A 112 30.53 15.59 -7.51
N GLU A 113 31.00 15.84 -6.28
CA GLU A 113 30.16 15.75 -5.09
C GLU A 113 29.08 16.83 -5.04
N ALA A 114 29.38 18.07 -5.45
CA ALA A 114 28.41 19.16 -5.42
C ALA A 114 27.28 18.91 -6.43
N PHE A 115 27.65 18.52 -7.65
CA PHE A 115 26.69 18.14 -8.68
C PHE A 115 25.84 16.93 -8.27
N SER A 116 26.47 15.91 -7.67
CA SER A 116 25.78 14.71 -7.18
C SER A 116 24.73 15.03 -6.11
N LYS A 117 25.06 15.93 -5.17
CA LYS A 117 24.13 16.38 -4.13
C LYS A 117 22.96 17.16 -4.70
N GLU A 118 23.21 18.01 -5.69
CA GLU A 118 22.15 18.75 -6.37
C GLU A 118 21.20 17.82 -7.13
N LEU A 119 21.74 16.89 -7.93
CA LEU A 119 20.96 15.91 -8.67
C LEU A 119 20.16 14.99 -7.75
N MET A 120 20.78 14.51 -6.67
CA MET A 120 20.10 13.72 -5.64
C MET A 120 18.92 14.50 -5.05
N ARG A 121 19.16 15.74 -4.60
CA ARG A 121 18.12 16.57 -3.97
C ARG A 121 16.94 16.82 -4.90
N GLU A 122 17.20 17.19 -6.15
CA GLU A 122 16.13 17.44 -7.13
C GLU A 122 15.31 16.17 -7.42
N SER A 123 15.98 15.02 -7.56
CA SER A 123 15.29 13.74 -7.80
C SER A 123 14.47 13.31 -6.58
N VAL A 124 15.00 13.48 -5.37
CA VAL A 124 14.30 13.18 -4.11
C VAL A 124 13.06 14.06 -3.96
N GLU A 125 13.17 15.35 -4.28
CA GLU A 125 12.05 16.30 -4.19
C GLU A 125 10.92 15.96 -5.17
N GLN A 126 11.26 15.57 -6.40
CA GLN A 126 10.27 15.28 -7.44
C GLN A 126 9.67 13.87 -7.34
N PHE A 127 10.48 12.86 -7.04
CA PHE A 127 10.08 11.45 -7.17
C PHE A 127 10.11 10.67 -5.86
N GLY A 128 10.69 11.27 -4.80
CA GLY A 128 10.90 10.64 -3.50
C GLY A 128 12.23 9.89 -3.41
N ALA A 129 12.74 9.79 -2.18
CA ALA A 129 14.02 9.16 -1.87
C ALA A 129 14.04 7.66 -2.20
N VAL A 130 12.96 6.94 -1.93
CA VAL A 130 12.90 5.49 -2.21
C VAL A 130 13.04 5.19 -3.71
N LYS A 131 12.28 5.88 -4.57
CA LYS A 131 12.36 5.67 -6.02
C LYS A 131 13.71 6.09 -6.57
N THR A 132 14.24 7.22 -6.09
CA THR A 132 15.56 7.74 -6.48
C THR A 132 16.67 6.76 -6.12
N TYR A 133 16.63 6.17 -4.93
CA TYR A 133 17.58 5.13 -4.49
C TYR A 133 17.50 3.88 -5.37
N VAL A 134 16.29 3.34 -5.58
CA VAL A 134 16.08 2.16 -6.43
C VAL A 134 16.59 2.40 -7.85
N PHE A 135 16.25 3.55 -8.44
CA PHE A 135 16.74 3.94 -9.76
C PHE A 135 18.27 4.00 -9.80
N SER A 136 18.88 4.62 -8.80
CA SER A 136 20.34 4.78 -8.72
C SER A 136 21.07 3.44 -8.69
N VAL A 137 20.52 2.45 -7.98
CA VAL A 137 21.10 1.11 -7.92
C VAL A 137 20.87 0.33 -9.21
N LEU A 138 19.65 0.35 -9.75
CA LEU A 138 19.30 -0.38 -10.97
C LEU A 138 20.09 0.13 -12.19
N ASN A 139 20.20 1.44 -12.33
CA ASN A 139 20.88 2.11 -13.44
C ASN A 139 22.38 2.35 -13.18
N SER A 140 22.94 1.80 -12.09
CA SER A 140 24.38 1.90 -11.78
C SER A 140 24.92 3.34 -11.70
N VAL A 141 24.14 4.27 -11.17
CA VAL A 141 24.54 5.69 -11.09
C VAL A 141 25.83 5.82 -10.26
N VAL A 142 26.79 6.56 -10.81
CA VAL A 142 28.15 6.69 -10.27
C VAL A 142 28.28 7.82 -9.24
N PHE A 143 27.38 7.83 -8.26
CA PHE A 143 27.48 8.76 -7.13
C PHE A 143 28.73 8.52 -6.28
N PRO A 144 29.31 9.59 -5.68
CA PRO A 144 30.24 9.47 -4.57
C PRO A 144 29.61 8.71 -3.40
N LYS A 145 30.44 7.99 -2.65
CA LYS A 145 29.97 7.16 -1.53
C LYS A 145 29.23 7.98 -0.47
N SER A 146 29.69 9.19 -0.15
CA SER A 146 29.02 10.08 0.80
C SER A 146 27.57 10.36 0.40
N VAL A 147 27.36 10.77 -0.85
CA VAL A 147 26.03 11.09 -1.40
C VAL A 147 25.15 9.85 -1.48
N PHE A 148 25.72 8.71 -1.88
CA PHE A 148 24.98 7.45 -1.97
C PHE A 148 24.52 6.95 -0.60
N ASP A 149 25.38 7.05 0.42
CA ASP A 149 25.05 6.67 1.80
C ASP A 149 23.98 7.61 2.39
N GLU A 150 24.05 8.93 2.09
CA GLU A 150 23.01 9.90 2.44
C GLU A 150 21.65 9.53 1.83
N LEU A 151 21.62 9.20 0.53
CA LEU A 151 20.40 8.78 -0.18
C LEU A 151 19.80 7.50 0.42
N LEU A 152 20.63 6.53 0.80
CA LEU A 152 20.18 5.30 1.44
C LEU A 152 19.49 5.59 2.78
N ILE A 153 20.08 6.45 3.61
CA ILE A 153 19.49 6.84 4.91
C ILE A 153 18.14 7.52 4.70
N GLU A 154 18.05 8.45 3.74
CA GLU A 154 16.81 9.17 3.46
C GLU A 154 15.71 8.23 2.92
N ALA A 155 16.07 7.29 2.03
CA ALA A 155 15.16 6.27 1.54
C ALA A 155 14.64 5.37 2.68
N GLN A 156 15.52 4.93 3.59
CA GLN A 156 15.14 4.13 4.75
C GLN A 156 14.18 4.90 5.68
N HIS A 157 14.48 6.16 5.95
CA HIS A 157 13.61 7.03 6.76
C HIS A 157 12.23 7.19 6.12
N GLN A 158 12.17 7.50 4.82
CA GLN A 158 10.91 7.65 4.09
C GLN A 158 10.08 6.36 4.11
N LYS A 159 10.72 5.20 3.91
CA LYS A 159 10.04 3.89 3.98
C LYS A 159 9.45 3.61 5.36
N ASN A 160 10.21 3.85 6.42
CA ASN A 160 9.74 3.63 7.79
C ASN A 160 8.58 4.56 8.14
N SER A 161 8.69 5.84 7.80
CA SER A 161 7.62 6.81 7.99
C SER A 161 6.35 6.42 7.22
N ALA A 162 6.47 6.00 5.96
CA ALA A 162 5.32 5.53 5.17
C ALA A 162 4.65 4.30 5.80
N ARG A 163 5.44 3.37 6.35
CA ARG A 163 4.92 2.20 7.07
C ARG A 163 4.14 2.58 8.33
N GLU A 164 4.66 3.51 9.13
CA GLU A 164 3.99 4.00 10.34
C GLU A 164 2.67 4.70 10.00
N ILE A 165 2.66 5.52 8.94
CA ILE A 165 1.45 6.17 8.44
C ILE A 165 0.41 5.14 8.01
N ALA A 166 0.83 4.09 7.28
CA ALA A 166 -0.06 3.02 6.84
C ALA A 166 -0.69 2.26 8.03
N LEU A 167 0.11 1.92 9.05
CA LEU A 167 -0.38 1.27 10.27
C LEU A 167 -1.39 2.16 11.00
N SER A 168 -1.09 3.46 11.18
CA SER A 168 -2.01 4.39 11.83
C SER A 168 -3.32 4.57 11.04
N ALA A 169 -3.26 4.54 9.70
CA ALA A 169 -4.45 4.62 8.86
C ALA A 169 -5.34 3.37 9.01
N GLU A 170 -4.74 2.18 9.07
CA GLU A 170 -5.44 0.92 9.29
C GLU A 170 -6.14 0.90 10.67
N GLU A 171 -5.44 1.35 11.71
CA GLU A 171 -6.03 1.51 13.06
C GLU A 171 -7.23 2.46 13.06
N ARG A 172 -7.13 3.60 12.36
CA ARG A 172 -8.25 4.56 12.23
C ARG A 172 -9.44 3.95 11.51
N MET A 173 -9.22 3.26 10.40
CA MET A 173 -10.29 2.56 9.68
C MET A 173 -10.97 1.53 10.57
N SER A 174 -10.20 0.75 11.32
CA SER A 174 -10.74 -0.23 12.27
C SER A 174 -11.59 0.43 13.37
N LEU A 175 -11.20 1.62 13.86
CA LEU A 175 -11.97 2.36 14.85
C LEU A 175 -13.29 2.88 14.27
N GLU A 176 -13.28 3.46 13.06
CA GLU A 176 -14.49 3.94 12.40
C GLU A 176 -15.50 2.81 12.13
N GLU A 177 -15.03 1.61 11.77
CA GLU A 177 -15.88 0.44 11.59
C GLU A 177 -16.55 0.03 12.90
N CYS A 178 -15.79 0.09 14.01
CA CYS A 178 -16.28 -0.19 15.35
C CYS A 178 -17.34 0.84 15.80
N GLU A 179 -17.11 2.13 15.56
CA GLU A 179 -18.07 3.20 15.84
C GLU A 179 -19.38 2.98 15.08
N LYS A 180 -19.30 2.75 13.76
CA LYS A 180 -20.48 2.46 12.91
C LYS A 180 -21.24 1.23 13.41
N TYR A 181 -20.54 0.21 13.91
CA TYR A 181 -21.18 -0.95 14.51
C TYR A 181 -22.00 -0.57 15.75
N TYR A 182 -21.40 0.17 16.69
CA TYR A 182 -22.09 0.58 17.92
C TYR A 182 -23.23 1.57 17.68
N GLU A 183 -23.08 2.51 16.76
CA GLU A 183 -24.17 3.42 16.36
C GLU A 183 -25.40 2.65 15.85
N ARG A 184 -25.19 1.61 15.04
CA ARG A 184 -26.28 0.75 14.56
C ARG A 184 -26.96 0.01 15.71
N GLN A 185 -26.19 -0.45 16.71
CA GLN A 185 -26.76 -1.12 17.87
C GLN A 185 -27.56 -0.15 18.75
N LEU A 186 -27.03 1.04 18.99
CA LEU A 186 -27.72 2.10 19.75
C LEU A 186 -29.03 2.50 19.06
N LYS A 187 -29.02 2.67 17.74
CA LYS A 187 -30.23 2.99 16.96
C LYS A 187 -31.30 1.90 17.09
N ARG A 188 -30.91 0.63 16.91
CA ARG A 188 -31.83 -0.51 17.10
C ARG A 188 -32.41 -0.57 18.50
N LEU A 189 -31.58 -0.26 19.51
CA LEU A 189 -32.01 -0.24 20.89
C LEU A 189 -32.98 0.92 21.15
N GLY A 190 -32.68 2.11 20.62
CA GLY A 190 -33.56 3.28 20.64
C GLY A 190 -34.93 2.97 20.05
N ASP A 191 -34.97 2.46 18.81
CA ASP A 191 -36.22 2.09 18.12
C ASP A 191 -37.05 1.07 18.93
N LYS A 192 -36.38 0.12 19.59
CA LYS A 192 -37.04 -0.90 20.43
C LYS A 192 -37.68 -0.29 21.67
N TYR A 193 -36.97 0.59 22.37
CA TYR A 193 -37.50 1.24 23.57
C TYR A 193 -38.57 2.28 23.25
N GLU A 194 -38.43 3.03 22.15
CA GLU A 194 -39.43 3.99 21.69
C GLU A 194 -40.75 3.28 21.36
N LYS A 195 -40.71 2.17 20.61
CA LYS A 195 -41.90 1.33 20.35
C LYS A 195 -42.52 0.79 21.64
N LYS A 196 -41.70 0.38 22.61
CA LYS A 196 -42.19 -0.12 23.90
C LYS A 196 -42.90 0.97 24.71
N LEU A 197 -42.34 2.18 24.74
CA LEU A 197 -42.93 3.35 25.40
C LEU A 197 -44.26 3.74 24.75
N LEU A 198 -44.32 3.82 23.42
CA LEU A 198 -45.56 4.08 22.68
C LEU A 198 -46.64 3.03 22.97
N GLY A 199 -46.24 1.75 23.03
CA GLY A 199 -47.15 0.66 23.39
C GLY A 199 -47.70 0.79 24.81
N LEU A 200 -46.84 1.12 25.78
CA LEU A 200 -47.23 1.39 27.17
C LEU A 200 -48.18 2.58 27.29
N GLN A 201 -47.87 3.68 26.60
CA GLN A 201 -48.72 4.87 26.58
C GLN A 201 -50.11 4.55 26.01
N LYS A 202 -50.17 3.82 24.89
CA LYS A 202 -51.45 3.40 24.29
C LYS A 202 -52.25 2.50 25.22
N LYS A 203 -51.59 1.56 25.91
CA LYS A 203 -52.24 0.72 26.92
C LYS A 203 -52.83 1.57 28.06
N TYR A 204 -52.05 2.49 28.60
CA TYR A 204 -52.50 3.38 29.67
C TYR A 204 -53.73 4.21 29.27
N LEU A 205 -53.75 4.76 28.05
CA LEU A 205 -54.91 5.51 27.53
C LEU A 205 -56.17 4.63 27.42
N ASN A 206 -56.03 3.41 26.90
CA ASN A 206 -57.15 2.46 26.80
C ASN A 206 -57.70 2.05 28.18
N ASP A 207 -56.81 1.78 29.13
CA ASP A 207 -57.19 1.43 30.50
C ASP A 207 -57.92 2.60 31.16
N MET A 208 -57.44 3.83 30.97
CA MET A 208 -58.09 5.04 31.49
C MET A 208 -59.49 5.27 30.87
N ASP A 209 -59.67 5.07 29.58
CA ASP A 209 -60.99 5.18 28.93
C ASP A 209 -61.96 4.10 29.40
N THR A 210 -61.46 2.89 29.65
CA THR A 210 -62.25 1.79 30.22
C THR A 210 -62.71 2.13 31.63
N LEU A 211 -61.81 2.64 32.47
CA LEU A 211 -62.13 3.12 33.82
C LEU A 211 -63.16 4.26 33.80
N LYS A 212 -63.02 5.23 32.88
CA LYS A 212 -64.03 6.31 32.72
C LYS A 212 -65.41 5.76 32.40
N LYS A 213 -65.51 4.77 31.50
CA LYS A 213 -66.79 4.10 31.18
C LYS A 213 -67.36 3.37 32.39
N GLN A 214 -66.54 2.64 33.14
CA GLN A 214 -66.96 1.96 34.36
C GLN A 214 -67.46 2.95 35.41
N ILE A 215 -66.75 4.06 35.63
CA ILE A 215 -67.18 5.14 36.53
C ILE A 215 -68.54 5.71 36.09
N ALA A 216 -68.73 6.00 34.81
CA ALA A 216 -70.00 6.52 34.31
C ALA A 216 -71.16 5.54 34.52
N VAL A 217 -70.92 4.23 34.35
CA VAL A 217 -71.92 3.18 34.64
C VAL A 217 -72.24 3.12 36.12
N LEU A 218 -71.23 3.18 37.00
CA LEU A 218 -71.42 3.19 38.45
C LEU A 218 -72.18 4.44 38.90
N GLN A 219 -71.86 5.62 38.35
CA GLN A 219 -72.57 6.86 38.62
C GLN A 219 -74.05 6.77 38.22
N ARG A 220 -74.37 6.20 37.05
CA ARG A 220 -75.76 5.95 36.63
C ARG A 220 -76.51 4.99 37.55
N LYS A 221 -75.85 3.94 38.04
CA LYS A 221 -76.47 2.99 38.99
C LYS A 221 -76.77 3.66 40.32
N LEU A 222 -75.84 4.47 40.82
CA LEU A 222 -76.00 5.26 42.05
C LEU A 222 -77.14 6.28 41.92
N SER A 223 -77.26 6.97 40.79
CA SER A 223 -78.35 7.94 40.56
C SER A 223 -79.74 7.31 40.38
N VAL A 224 -79.82 5.99 40.14
CA VAL A 224 -81.09 5.25 40.05
C VAL A 224 -81.51 4.66 41.40
N HIS A 225 -80.59 4.59 42.37
CA HIS A 225 -80.83 4.09 43.74
C HIS A 225 -80.80 5.20 44.80
N ALA A 226 -80.66 6.46 44.39
CA ALA A 226 -80.83 7.67 45.19
C ALA A 226 -82.15 8.34 44.82
#